data_AF-K1RCM1-F1
#
_entry.id   AF-K1RCM1-F1
#
_cell.length_a   1.000
_cell.length_b   1.000
_cell.length_c   1.000
_cell.angle_alpha   90.00
_cell.angle_beta   90.00
_cell.angle_gamma   90.00
#
_symmetry.space_group_name_H-M   'P 1'
#
loop_
_entity.id
_entity.type
_entity.pdbx_description
1 polymer ?
#
loop_
_entity_poly.entity_id
_entity_poly.type
_entity_poly.pdbx_seq_one_letter_code
_entity_poly.pdbx_strand_id
1 'polypeptide(L)'
;YEEMPEDTLLDDFMLSLRIAMKQYTIAYCDTAYALESGSADMKEEEKEKVRIAAGGLQSVYRLKELLNPLRYGILSFQYVSHRVLRWSVTPVALFLLFPLNILLVVCSESLPVYFLFLLLQSAFYLGGVYGSLLSAKSVKNKFLYIPYYFLFMNINVIKGFFYLKRHAGGTWEKSRRA
;
A
#
# COMPACT_ATOMS: atom_id res chain seq x y z
N TYR A 1 -27.87 9.82 -4.90
CA TYR A 1 -27.42 8.72 -4.03
C TYR A 1 -27.08 7.55 -4.92
N GLU A 2 -25.90 6.96 -4.78
CA GLU A 2 -25.47 5.81 -5.58
C GLU A 2 -25.13 4.68 -4.61
N GLU A 3 -25.86 3.57 -4.73
CA GLU A 3 -25.74 2.45 -3.80
C GLU A 3 -24.40 1.74 -4.01
N MET A 4 -23.62 1.63 -2.94
CA MET A 4 -22.31 0.99 -2.98
C MET A 4 -22.47 -0.51 -2.69
N PRO A 5 -21.76 -1.40 -3.40
CA PRO A 5 -21.77 -2.81 -3.07
C PRO A 5 -21.32 -3.04 -1.62
N GLU A 6 -22.00 -3.92 -0.89
CA GLU A 6 -21.77 -4.17 0.56
C GLU A 6 -20.36 -4.66 0.88
N ASP A 7 -19.64 -5.21 -0.10
CA ASP A 7 -18.26 -5.67 0.01
C ASP A 7 -17.22 -4.55 -0.18
N THR A 8 -17.65 -3.28 -0.31
CA THR A 8 -16.73 -2.15 -0.49
C THR A 8 -15.93 -1.86 0.78
N LEU A 9 -14.61 -2.02 0.70
CA LEU A 9 -13.71 -1.78 1.85
C LEU A 9 -13.30 -0.31 2.01
N LEU A 10 -13.32 0.48 0.93
CA LEU A 10 -12.99 1.90 0.91
C LEU A 10 -14.12 2.68 0.22
N ASP A 11 -15.26 2.74 0.88
CA ASP A 11 -16.49 3.39 0.41
C ASP A 11 -16.29 4.89 0.22
N ASP A 12 -15.71 5.60 1.19
CA ASP A 12 -15.46 7.04 1.12
C ASP A 12 -14.63 7.43 -0.11
N PHE A 13 -13.58 6.65 -0.38
CA PHE A 13 -12.69 6.87 -1.52
C PHE A 13 -13.39 6.58 -2.85
N MET A 14 -14.13 5.47 -2.92
CA MET A 14 -14.86 5.09 -4.12
C MET A 14 -15.97 6.07 -4.44
N LEU A 15 -16.73 6.53 -3.43
CA LEU A 15 -17.78 7.52 -3.57
C LEU A 15 -17.20 8.84 -4.09
N SER A 16 -16.13 9.33 -3.48
CA SER A 16 -15.43 10.55 -3.90
C SER A 16 -14.98 10.46 -5.36
N LEU A 17 -14.36 9.36 -5.76
CA LEU A 17 -13.91 9.20 -7.15
C LEU A 17 -15.06 9.05 -8.14
N ARG A 18 -16.17 8.38 -7.78
CA ARG A 18 -17.36 8.30 -8.65
C ARG A 18 -18.02 9.66 -8.84
N ILE A 19 -18.03 10.51 -7.80
CA ILE A 19 -18.51 11.90 -7.90
C ILE A 19 -17.60 12.70 -8.84
N ALA A 20 -16.28 12.59 -8.69
CA ALA A 20 -15.31 13.24 -9.58
C ALA A 20 -15.42 12.74 -11.04
N MET A 21 -15.71 11.44 -11.24
CA MET A 21 -15.97 10.87 -12.58
C MET A 21 -17.20 11.48 -13.27
N LYS A 22 -18.17 11.98 -12.51
CA LYS A 22 -19.34 12.72 -13.04
C LYS A 22 -19.05 14.21 -13.23
N GLN A 23 -17.79 14.63 -13.20
CA GLN A 23 -17.32 16.01 -13.37
C GLN A 23 -17.77 16.98 -12.27
N TYR A 24 -18.18 16.47 -11.10
CA TYR A 24 -18.41 17.31 -9.93
C TYR A 24 -17.11 17.65 -9.22
N THR A 25 -17.10 18.81 -8.56
CA THR A 25 -15.97 19.28 -7.76
C THR A 25 -16.18 18.92 -6.29
N ILE A 26 -15.15 18.38 -5.64
CA ILE A 26 -15.14 18.13 -4.20
C ILE A 26 -14.53 19.35 -3.52
N ALA A 27 -15.33 20.07 -2.73
CA ALA A 27 -14.86 21.20 -1.93
C ALA A 27 -14.26 20.69 -0.61
N TYR A 28 -13.03 21.10 -0.31
CA TYR A 28 -12.37 20.81 0.96
C TYR A 28 -12.67 21.91 1.97
N CYS A 29 -13.04 21.53 3.19
CA CYS A 29 -13.29 22.45 4.30
C CYS A 29 -12.26 22.18 5.40
N ASP A 30 -11.32 23.10 5.60
CA ASP A 30 -10.24 23.00 6.58
C ASP A 30 -10.71 23.11 8.04
N THR A 31 -11.87 23.73 8.27
CA THR A 31 -12.46 23.89 9.61
C THR A 31 -13.17 22.64 10.13
N ALA A 32 -13.45 21.65 9.27
CA ALA A 32 -14.09 20.40 9.65
C ALA A 32 -13.03 19.31 9.90
N TYR A 33 -12.65 19.10 11.16
CA TYR A 33 -11.69 18.09 11.55
C TYR A 33 -12.28 17.06 12.53
N ALA A 34 -11.80 15.82 12.43
CA ALA A 34 -12.08 14.76 13.37
C ALA A 34 -10.76 14.32 14.02
N LEU A 35 -10.78 14.07 15.34
CA LEU A 35 -9.62 13.56 16.07
C LEU A 35 -9.83 12.08 16.37
N GLU A 36 -8.91 11.24 15.91
CA GLU A 36 -8.87 9.81 16.26
C GLU A 36 -7.61 9.50 17.07
N SER A 37 -7.75 8.66 18.09
CA SER A 37 -6.61 8.11 18.82
C SER A 37 -5.87 7.10 17.96
N GLY A 38 -4.54 7.12 18.01
CA GLY A 38 -3.72 6.14 17.31
C GLY A 38 -3.95 4.73 17.83
N SER A 39 -3.75 3.73 16.96
CA SER A 39 -3.89 2.31 17.31
C SER A 39 -2.94 1.93 18.46
N ALA A 40 -3.50 1.32 19.51
CA ALA A 40 -2.77 0.98 20.73
C ALA A 40 -1.78 -0.19 20.55
N ASP A 41 -1.95 -0.99 19.47
CA ASP A 41 -1.24 -2.24 19.27
C ASP A 41 -0.78 -2.42 17.82
N MET A 42 0.47 -2.86 17.62
CA MET A 42 1.06 -3.05 16.28
C MET A 42 0.34 -4.14 15.46
N LYS A 43 -0.31 -5.10 16.13
CA LYS A 43 -1.16 -6.11 15.49
C LYS A 43 -2.47 -5.53 14.97
N GLU A 44 -3.05 -4.55 15.67
CA GLU A 44 -4.26 -3.86 15.21
C GLU A 44 -3.91 -2.91 14.07
N GLU A 45 -2.76 -2.23 14.12
CA GLU A 45 -2.25 -1.45 12.98
C GLU A 45 -2.02 -2.34 11.76
N GLU A 46 -1.45 -3.54 11.91
CA GLU A 46 -1.28 -4.48 10.80
C GLU A 46 -2.62 -4.85 10.15
N LYS A 47 -3.64 -5.20 10.94
CA LYS A 47 -4.98 -5.51 10.42
C LYS A 47 -5.55 -4.33 9.65
N GLU A 48 -5.43 -3.12 10.19
CA GLU A 48 -5.88 -1.89 9.54
C GLU A 48 -5.15 -1.66 8.21
N LYS A 49 -3.81 -1.78 8.18
CA LYS A 49 -3.02 -1.61 6.95
C LYS A 49 -3.34 -2.65 5.89
N VAL A 50 -3.51 -3.92 6.28
CA VAL A 50 -3.91 -5.00 5.36
C VAL A 50 -5.28 -4.71 4.75
N ARG A 51 -6.24 -4.20 5.54
CA ARG A 51 -7.56 -3.79 5.06
C ARG A 51 -7.50 -2.60 4.11
N ILE A 52 -6.74 -1.56 4.44
CA ILE A 52 -6.53 -0.40 3.55
C ILE A 52 -5.90 -0.86 2.23
N ALA A 53 -4.95 -1.80 2.29
CA ALA A 53 -4.32 -2.34 1.09
C ALA A 53 -5.28 -3.17 0.23
N ALA A 54 -6.07 -4.03 0.86
CA ALA A 54 -7.14 -4.78 0.22
C ALA A 54 -8.15 -3.84 -0.45
N GLY A 55 -8.65 -2.83 0.27
CA GLY A 55 -9.55 -1.85 -0.31
C GLY A 55 -8.91 -1.01 -1.42
N GLY A 56 -7.61 -0.70 -1.30
CA GLY A 56 -6.83 -0.07 -2.36
C GLY A 56 -6.86 -0.90 -3.64
N LEU A 57 -6.51 -2.18 -3.57
CA LEU A 57 -6.52 -3.11 -4.71
C LEU A 57 -7.94 -3.32 -5.27
N GLN A 58 -8.94 -3.44 -4.41
CA GLN A 58 -10.35 -3.54 -4.82
C GLN A 58 -10.80 -2.29 -5.58
N SER A 59 -10.41 -1.10 -5.11
CA SER A 59 -10.73 0.17 -5.76
C SER A 59 -10.11 0.26 -7.15
N VAL A 60 -8.88 -0.23 -7.36
CA VAL A 60 -8.23 -0.31 -8.68
C VAL A 60 -9.04 -1.15 -9.66
N TYR A 61 -9.52 -2.32 -9.21
CA TYR A 61 -10.34 -3.18 -10.05
C TYR A 61 -11.70 -2.54 -10.39
N ARG A 62 -12.37 -1.94 -9.41
CA ARG A 62 -13.71 -1.36 -9.57
C ARG A 62 -13.73 -0.03 -10.33
N LEU A 63 -12.67 0.76 -10.21
CA LEU A 63 -12.50 2.05 -10.89
C LEU A 63 -11.64 1.91 -12.15
N LYS A 64 -11.65 0.73 -12.80
CA LYS A 64 -10.93 0.48 -14.06
C LYS A 64 -11.28 1.48 -15.16
N GLU A 65 -12.49 2.03 -15.16
CA GLU A 65 -12.91 3.07 -16.10
C GLU A 65 -12.09 4.35 -15.96
N LEU A 66 -11.66 4.68 -14.74
CA LEU A 66 -10.83 5.85 -14.45
C LEU A 66 -9.39 5.67 -14.97
N LEU A 67 -8.99 4.47 -15.39
CA LEU A 67 -7.69 4.23 -16.02
C LEU A 67 -7.62 4.77 -17.45
N ASN A 68 -8.73 5.21 -18.04
CA ASN A 68 -8.75 5.74 -19.41
C ASN A 68 -8.41 7.25 -19.44
N PRO A 69 -7.17 7.64 -19.81
CA PRO A 69 -6.75 9.04 -19.81
C PRO A 69 -7.47 9.88 -20.87
N LEU A 70 -8.03 9.26 -21.92
CA LEU A 70 -8.77 9.97 -22.95
C LEU A 70 -10.12 10.47 -22.46
N ARG A 71 -10.69 9.81 -21.44
CA ARG A 71 -12.01 10.16 -20.89
C ARG A 71 -11.92 11.11 -19.70
N TYR A 72 -10.91 10.98 -18.84
CA TYR A 72 -10.81 11.76 -17.59
C TYR A 72 -9.52 12.58 -17.44
N GLY A 73 -8.61 12.57 -18.42
CA GLY A 73 -7.44 13.45 -18.49
C GLY A 73 -6.57 13.42 -17.24
N ILE A 74 -6.47 14.56 -16.55
CA ILE A 74 -5.62 14.76 -15.36
C ILE A 74 -6.06 13.86 -14.20
N LEU A 75 -7.37 13.62 -14.04
CA LEU A 75 -7.89 12.77 -12.96
C LEU A 75 -7.37 11.33 -13.07
N SER A 76 -7.35 10.79 -14.29
CA SER A 76 -6.75 9.48 -14.58
C SER A 76 -5.26 9.46 -14.25
N PHE A 77 -4.51 10.51 -14.62
CA PHE A 77 -3.09 10.59 -14.35
C PHE A 77 -2.79 10.61 -12.84
N GLN A 78 -3.50 11.44 -12.06
CA GLN A 78 -3.35 11.51 -10.60
C GLN A 78 -3.69 10.17 -9.94
N TYR A 79 -4.78 9.53 -10.38
CA TYR A 79 -5.21 8.25 -9.86
C TYR A 79 -4.18 7.14 -10.14
N VAL A 80 -3.74 7.03 -11.40
CA VAL A 80 -2.81 5.97 -11.83
C VAL A 80 -1.44 6.14 -11.16
N SER A 81 -0.87 7.35 -11.21
CA SER A 81 0.48 7.60 -10.70
C SER A 81 0.57 7.43 -9.18
N HIS A 82 -0.34 8.06 -8.43
CA HIS A 82 -0.22 8.16 -6.98
C HIS A 82 -0.83 6.96 -6.25
N ARG A 83 -1.86 6.32 -6.83
CA ARG A 83 -2.60 5.24 -6.18
C ARG A 83 -2.30 3.89 -6.84
N VAL A 84 -2.59 3.73 -8.14
CA VAL A 84 -2.53 2.43 -8.81
C VAL A 84 -1.12 1.85 -8.79
N LEU A 85 -0.12 2.65 -9.18
CA LEU A 85 1.28 2.22 -9.18
C LEU A 85 1.78 1.87 -7.78
N ARG A 86 1.44 2.70 -6.79
CA ARG A 86 1.87 2.52 -5.40
C ARG A 86 1.36 1.21 -4.80
N TRP A 87 0.08 0.88 -5.03
CA TRP A 87 -0.53 -0.31 -4.46
C TRP A 87 -0.30 -1.57 -5.30
N SER A 88 -0.03 -1.47 -6.61
CA SER A 88 0.11 -2.67 -7.45
C SER A 88 1.56 -2.95 -7.85
N VAL A 89 2.27 -1.92 -8.31
CA VAL A 89 3.58 -2.07 -8.95
C VAL A 89 4.71 -2.00 -7.92
N THR A 90 4.69 -1.04 -7.00
CA THR A 90 5.76 -0.86 -6.00
C THR A 90 6.07 -2.12 -5.19
N PRO A 91 5.09 -2.84 -4.59
CA PRO A 91 5.40 -4.02 -3.80
C PRO A 91 5.98 -5.15 -4.66
N VAL A 92 5.41 -5.40 -5.84
CA VAL A 92 5.88 -6.46 -6.75
C VAL A 92 7.27 -6.13 -7.28
N ALA A 93 7.49 -4.90 -7.74
CA ALA A 93 8.78 -4.44 -8.25
C ALA A 93 9.86 -4.52 -7.17
N LEU A 94 9.55 -4.14 -5.93
CA LEU A 94 10.51 -4.21 -4.82
C LEU A 94 11.04 -5.63 -4.62
N PHE A 95 10.17 -6.64 -4.59
CA PHE A 95 10.59 -8.04 -4.42
C PHE A 95 11.23 -8.63 -5.68
N LEU A 96 10.78 -8.22 -6.87
CA LEU A 96 11.32 -8.67 -8.15
C LEU A 96 12.71 -8.10 -8.45
N LEU A 97 13.02 -6.91 -7.91
CA LEU A 97 14.30 -6.24 -8.13
C LEU A 97 15.47 -7.06 -7.54
N PHE A 98 15.24 -7.80 -6.45
CA PHE A 98 16.27 -8.63 -5.84
C PHE A 98 16.78 -9.78 -6.74
N PRO A 99 15.94 -10.70 -7.25
CA PRO A 99 16.38 -11.74 -8.18
C PRO A 99 16.87 -11.17 -9.51
N LEU A 100 16.32 -10.04 -9.98
CA LEU A 100 16.84 -9.34 -11.16
C LEU A 100 18.27 -8.84 -10.93
N ASN A 101 18.56 -8.31 -9.75
CA ASN A 101 19.90 -7.85 -9.39
C ASN A 101 20.89 -9.04 -9.32
N ILE A 102 20.48 -10.18 -8.75
CA ILE A 102 21.28 -11.43 -8.78
C ILE A 102 21.58 -11.86 -10.21
N LEU A 103 20.57 -11.88 -11.08
CA LEU A 103 20.74 -12.25 -12.49
C LEU A 103 21.71 -11.31 -13.21
N LEU A 104 21.61 -10.00 -12.95
CA LEU A 104 22.52 -9.00 -13.51
C LEU A 104 23.96 -9.20 -13.02
N VAL A 105 24.18 -9.55 -11.75
CA VAL A 105 25.52 -9.87 -11.24
C VAL A 105 26.10 -11.11 -11.92
N VAL A 106 25.29 -12.12 -12.21
CA VAL A 106 25.74 -13.38 -12.84
C VAL A 106 25.99 -13.22 -14.34
N CYS A 107 25.19 -12.39 -15.03
CA CYS A 107 25.24 -12.27 -16.49
C CYS A 107 26.06 -11.09 -17.03
N SER A 108 26.46 -10.12 -16.19
CA SER A 108 27.12 -8.88 -16.65
C SER A 108 28.61 -8.83 -16.33
N GLU A 109 29.39 -8.22 -17.22
CA GLU A 109 30.84 -8.02 -17.02
C GLU A 109 31.16 -6.93 -15.97
N SER A 110 30.23 -6.01 -15.70
CA SER A 110 30.37 -4.94 -14.68
C SER A 110 30.04 -5.40 -13.26
N LEU A 111 30.68 -6.50 -12.84
CA LEU A 111 30.52 -7.16 -11.54
C LEU A 111 30.53 -6.22 -10.31
N PRO A 112 31.44 -5.22 -10.19
CA PRO A 112 31.59 -4.45 -8.95
C PRO A 112 30.38 -3.57 -8.62
N VAL A 113 29.75 -2.99 -9.64
CA VAL A 113 28.65 -2.04 -9.47
C VAL A 113 27.37 -2.78 -9.07
N TYR A 114 27.03 -3.86 -9.76
CA TYR A 114 25.85 -4.66 -9.42
C TYR A 114 26.02 -5.38 -8.08
N PHE A 115 27.23 -5.84 -7.75
CA PHE A 115 27.52 -6.42 -6.45
C PHE A 115 27.32 -5.42 -5.31
N LEU A 116 27.73 -4.15 -5.49
CA LEU A 116 27.48 -3.09 -4.51
C LEU A 116 25.97 -2.86 -4.31
N PHE A 117 25.19 -2.79 -5.39
CA PHE A 117 23.73 -2.65 -5.28
C PHE A 117 23.09 -3.86 -4.59
N LEU A 118 23.54 -5.07 -4.91
CA LEU A 118 23.06 -6.29 -4.25
C LEU A 118 23.38 -6.29 -2.75
N LEU A 119 24.57 -5.82 -2.36
CA LEU A 119 24.98 -5.71 -0.96
C LEU A 119 24.14 -4.67 -0.22
N LEU A 120 23.94 -3.49 -0.81
CA LEU A 120 23.10 -2.43 -0.23
C LEU A 120 21.64 -2.91 -0.06
N GLN A 121 21.11 -3.60 -1.07
CA GLN A 121 19.75 -4.12 -1.05
C GLN A 121 19.60 -5.27 -0.04
N SER A 122 20.60 -6.14 0.07
CA SER A 122 20.66 -7.17 1.11
C SER A 122 20.71 -6.55 2.52
N ALA A 123 21.54 -5.52 2.72
CA ALA A 123 21.61 -4.79 3.98
C ALA A 123 20.27 -4.12 4.33
N PHE A 124 19.55 -3.57 3.35
CA PHE A 124 18.21 -3.01 3.53
C PHE A 124 17.19 -4.06 3.98
N TYR A 125 17.15 -5.23 3.33
CA TYR A 125 16.25 -6.32 3.73
C TYR A 125 16.61 -6.89 5.11
N LEU A 126 17.90 -7.15 5.38
CA LEU A 126 18.37 -7.61 6.68
C LEU A 126 18.06 -6.59 7.78
N GLY A 127 18.25 -5.30 7.52
CA GLY A 127 17.88 -4.21 8.41
C GLY A 127 16.38 -4.18 8.70
N GLY A 128 15.53 -4.45 7.70
CA GLY A 128 14.09 -4.53 7.89
C GLY A 128 13.66 -5.77 8.71
N VAL A 129 14.29 -6.93 8.49
CA VAL A 129 14.05 -8.15 9.30
C VAL A 129 14.50 -7.94 10.74
N TYR A 130 15.69 -7.36 10.95
CA TYR A 130 16.20 -7.06 12.27
C TYR A 130 15.35 -5.99 12.98
N GLY A 131 14.86 -4.99 12.23
CA GLY A 131 13.90 -4.01 12.71
C GLY A 131 12.57 -4.63 13.13
N SER A 132 12.08 -5.67 12.43
CA SER A 132 10.90 -6.42 12.83
C SER A 132 11.10 -7.18 14.16
N LEU A 133 12.26 -7.81 14.34
CA LEU A 133 12.62 -8.48 15.58
C LEU A 133 12.77 -7.50 16.75
N LEU A 134 13.31 -6.30 16.51
CA LEU A 134 13.41 -5.24 17.52
C LEU A 134 12.04 -4.66 17.87
N SER A 135 11.16 -4.48 16.87
CA SER A 135 9.82 -3.96 17.09
C SER A 135 8.96 -4.95 17.89
N ALA A 136 9.17 -6.26 17.71
CA ALA A 136 8.56 -7.29 18.54
C ALA A 136 9.06 -7.25 20.01
N LYS A 137 10.24 -6.66 20.26
CA LYS A 137 10.82 -6.44 21.59
C LYS A 137 10.58 -5.01 22.12
N SER A 138 9.75 -4.21 21.47
CA SER A 138 9.42 -2.82 21.85
C SER A 138 10.61 -1.85 21.90
N VAL A 139 11.74 -2.17 21.25
CA VAL A 139 12.92 -1.30 21.20
C VAL A 139 12.83 -0.39 19.98
N LYS A 140 12.54 0.90 20.23
CA LYS A 140 12.38 1.92 19.17
C LYS A 140 13.72 2.44 18.68
N ASN A 141 14.36 1.76 17.72
CA ASN A 141 15.54 2.29 17.03
C ASN A 141 15.14 2.98 15.71
N LYS A 142 15.34 4.30 15.64
CA LYS A 142 14.84 5.18 14.56
C LYS A 142 15.42 4.83 13.17
N PHE A 143 16.67 4.35 13.11
CA PHE A 143 17.33 4.00 11.85
C PHE A 143 16.82 2.69 11.26
N LEU A 144 16.56 1.68 12.08
CA LEU A 144 16.02 0.38 11.68
C LEU A 144 14.50 0.44 11.42
N TYR A 145 13.83 1.45 11.97
CA TYR A 145 12.39 1.66 11.78
C TYR A 145 12.03 2.01 10.34
N ILE A 146 12.87 2.77 9.62
CA ILE A 146 12.62 3.17 8.23
C ILE A 146 12.53 1.94 7.29
N PRO A 147 13.57 1.10 7.19
CA PRO A 147 13.52 -0.10 6.33
C PRO A 147 12.44 -1.08 6.82
N TYR A 148 12.25 -1.21 8.13
CA TYR A 148 11.19 -2.05 8.69
C TYR A 148 9.79 -1.59 8.24
N TYR A 149 9.44 -0.32 8.46
CA TYR A 149 8.12 0.21 8.12
C TYR A 149 7.87 0.18 6.62
N PHE A 150 8.91 0.44 5.82
CA PHE A 150 8.82 0.34 4.37
C PHE A 150 8.52 -1.09 3.90
N LEU A 151 9.23 -2.10 4.41
CA LEU A 151 8.92 -3.50 4.09
C LEU A 151 7.56 -3.93 4.64
N PHE A 152 7.22 -3.54 5.87
CA PHE A 152 5.94 -3.82 6.51
C PHE A 152 4.76 -3.34 5.65
N MET A 153 4.83 -2.10 5.15
CA MET A 153 3.82 -1.57 4.25
C MET A 153 3.69 -2.40 2.97
N ASN A 154 4.80 -2.75 2.31
CA ASN A 154 4.77 -3.54 1.07
C ASN A 154 4.28 -4.99 1.27
N ILE A 155 4.67 -5.62 2.39
CA ILE A 155 4.19 -6.97 2.76
C ILE A 155 2.70 -6.96 3.03
N ASN A 156 2.18 -5.92 3.70
CA ASN A 156 0.75 -5.80 3.97
C ASN A 156 -0.08 -5.65 2.70
N VAL A 157 0.49 -5.14 1.61
CA VAL A 157 -0.18 -5.14 0.30
C VAL A 157 -0.35 -6.54 -0.25
N ILE A 158 0.70 -7.36 -0.18
CA ILE A 158 0.62 -8.77 -0.61
C ILE A 158 -0.39 -9.53 0.26
N LYS A 159 -0.36 -9.33 1.58
CA LYS A 159 -1.37 -9.88 2.49
C LYS A 159 -2.78 -9.40 2.14
N GLY A 160 -2.95 -8.12 1.80
CA GLY A 160 -4.22 -7.54 1.35
C GLY A 160 -4.76 -8.19 0.08
N PHE A 161 -3.88 -8.51 -0.88
CA PHE A 161 -4.26 -9.27 -2.07
C PHE A 161 -4.80 -10.67 -1.74
N PHE A 162 -4.09 -11.42 -0.87
CA PHE A 162 -4.58 -12.73 -0.42
C PHE A 162 -5.82 -12.63 0.46
N TYR A 163 -5.96 -11.54 1.23
CA TYR A 163 -7.14 -11.26 2.04
C TYR A 163 -8.37 -11.11 1.15
N LEU A 164 -8.32 -10.29 0.09
CA LEU A 164 -9.40 -10.16 -0.90
C LEU A 164 -9.78 -11.50 -1.52
N LYS A 165 -8.80 -12.37 -1.79
CA LYS A 165 -9.06 -13.69 -2.38
C LYS A 165 -9.74 -14.65 -1.40
N ARG A 166 -9.52 -14.50 -0.10
CA ARG A 166 -10.05 -15.37 0.96
C ARG A 166 -11.33 -14.85 1.62
N HIS A 167 -11.51 -13.54 1.70
CA HIS A 167 -12.60 -12.87 2.40
C HIS A 167 -13.32 -11.95 1.41
N ALA A 168 -14.40 -12.48 0.82
CA ALA A 168 -15.29 -11.73 -0.07
C ALA A 168 -16.42 -11.00 0.67
N GLY A 169 -16.53 -11.17 2.00
CA GLY A 169 -17.53 -10.50 2.82
C GLY A 169 -17.02 -9.15 3.34
N GLY A 170 -17.78 -8.08 3.11
CA GLY A 170 -17.48 -6.71 3.58
C GLY A 170 -17.77 -6.45 5.06
N THR A 171 -18.11 -7.48 5.82
CA THR A 171 -18.51 -7.32 7.23
C THR A 171 -17.29 -7.16 8.13
N TRP A 172 -17.21 -5.97 8.72
CA TRP A 172 -16.12 -5.51 9.57
C TRP A 172 -16.07 -6.22 10.92
N GLU A 173 -14.90 -6.75 11.30
CA GLU A 173 -14.55 -6.92 12.71
C GLU A 173 -14.01 -5.59 13.27
N LYS A 174 -14.75 -4.98 14.20
CA LYS A 174 -14.34 -3.73 14.89
C LYS A 174 -12.97 -3.91 15.56
N SER A 175 -12.04 -2.98 15.31
CA SER A 175 -10.78 -2.92 16.05
C SER A 175 -11.04 -2.52 17.50
N ARG A 176 -10.29 -3.13 18.43
CA ARG A 176 -10.32 -2.73 19.85
C ARG A 176 -9.49 -1.48 20.01
N ARG A 177 -10.13 -0.36 20.39
CA ARG A 177 -9.46 0.90 20.74
C ARG A 177 -9.13 0.87 22.24
N ALA A 178 -8.00 1.47 22.63
CA ALA A 178 -7.64 1.71 24.03
C ALA A 178 -8.23 3.04 24.52
#